data_AF-A0A3B3UD60-F1
#
_entry.id   AF-A0A3B3UD60-F1
#
_cell.length_a   1.000
_cell.length_b   1.000
_cell.length_c   1.000
_cell.angle_alpha   90.00
_cell.angle_beta   90.00
_cell.angle_gamma   90.00
#
_symmetry.space_group_name_H-M   'P 1'
#
loop_
_entity.id
_entity.type
_entity.pdbx_description
1 polymer ?
#
loop_
_entity_poly.entity_id
_entity_poly.type
_entity_poly.pdbx_seq_one_letter_code
_entity_poly.pdbx_strand_id
1 'polypeptide(L)' 'MDDNSLSDSNVKVAVRVRPMNRREKDLKTRCVVEMEGSQTFLHPAITNAFAYDYCFWSMDESQQDKFAG' A
#
# COMPACT_ATOMS: atom_id res chain seq x y z
N MET A 1 -6.38 8.35 -40.30
CA MET A 1 -5.86 7.20 -39.54
C MET A 1 -5.62 7.74 -38.15
N ASP A 2 -6.10 7.03 -37.12
CA ASP A 2 -5.85 7.20 -35.67
C ASP A 2 -7.16 7.03 -34.88
N ASP A 3 -7.75 5.84 -34.99
CA ASP A 3 -8.85 5.41 -34.11
C ASP A 3 -8.61 3.95 -33.71
N ASN A 4 -7.70 3.74 -32.76
CA ASN A 4 -7.63 2.47 -32.01
C ASN A 4 -6.92 2.57 -30.62
N SER A 5 -6.60 3.77 -30.13
CA SER A 5 -5.75 3.95 -28.94
C SER A 5 -6.44 3.70 -27.59
N LEU A 6 -7.73 3.36 -27.55
CA LEU A 6 -8.46 3.11 -26.30
C LEU A 6 -8.30 1.67 -25.76
N SER A 7 -7.62 0.79 -26.49
CA SER A 7 -7.52 -0.64 -26.15
C SER A 7 -6.20 -1.07 -25.48
N ASP A 8 -5.15 -0.25 -25.54
CA ASP A 8 -3.83 -0.54 -24.92
C ASP A 8 -3.62 0.20 -23.58
N SER A 9 -4.57 0.06 -22.65
CA SER A 9 -4.40 0.55 -21.28
C SER A 9 -4.05 -0.58 -20.33
N ASN A 10 -2.92 -0.46 -19.63
CA ASN A 10 -2.56 -1.39 -18.57
C ASN A 10 -3.57 -1.29 -17.42
N VAL A 11 -3.95 -2.44 -16.85
CA VAL A 11 -4.74 -2.49 -15.61
C VAL A 11 -3.99 -1.76 -14.51
N LYS A 12 -4.66 -0.81 -13.86
CA LYS A 12 -4.13 -0.08 -12.72
C LYS A 12 -4.39 -0.83 -11.43
N VAL A 13 -3.36 -0.96 -10.60
CA VAL A 13 -3.43 -1.69 -9.32
C VAL A 13 -3.14 -0.74 -8.17
N ALA A 14 -4.01 -0.79 -7.16
CA ALA A 14 -3.90 -0.01 -5.94
C ALA A 14 -3.90 -0.91 -4.70
N VAL A 15 -3.09 -0.55 -3.70
CA VAL A 15 -3.04 -1.24 -2.41
C VAL A 15 -3.33 -0.26 -1.29
N ARG A 16 -4.22 -0.63 -0.36
CA ARG A 16 -4.52 0.15 0.85
C ARG A 16 -4.25 -0.68 2.10
N VAL A 17 -3.40 -0.17 2.98
CA VAL A 17 -3.15 -0.77 4.29
C VAL A 17 -4.15 -0.19 5.29
N ARG A 18 -5.04 -1.05 5.80
CA ARG A 18 -5.99 -0.67 6.87
C ARG A 18 -5.28 -0.52 8.21
N PRO A 19 -5.81 0.28 9.14
CA PRO A 19 -5.35 0.29 10.52
C PRO A 19 -5.52 -1.06 11.22
N MET A 20 -4.67 -1.29 12.23
CA MET A 20 -4.77 -2.44 13.11
C MET A 20 -6.10 -2.43 13.86
N ASN A 21 -6.81 -3.55 13.82
CA ASN A 21 -8.06 -3.71 14.52
C ASN A 21 -7.83 -3.88 16.02
N ARG A 22 -8.91 -3.79 16.81
CA ARG A 22 -8.84 -3.87 18.27
C ARG A 22 -8.15 -5.15 18.76
N ARG A 23 -8.50 -6.30 18.19
CA ARG A 23 -7.91 -7.59 18.57
C ARG A 23 -6.39 -7.63 18.33
N GLU A 24 -5.93 -7.10 17.20
CA GLU A 24 -4.50 -7.03 16.86
C GLU A 24 -3.74 -6.13 17.86
N LYS A 25 -4.34 -5.00 18.26
CA LYS A 25 -3.79 -4.10 19.28
C LYS A 25 -3.76 -4.74 20.67
N ASP A 26 -4.86 -5.38 21.08
CA ASP A 26 -5.00 -6.04 22.38
C ASP A 26 -3.98 -7.17 22.54
N LEU A 27 -3.73 -7.92 21.46
CA LEU A 27 -2.73 -8.99 21.41
C LEU A 27 -1.30 -8.49 21.11
N LYS A 28 -1.08 -7.19 20.99
CA LYS A 28 0.22 -6.57 20.65
C LYS A 28 0.86 -7.19 19.40
N THR A 29 0.03 -7.43 18.40
CA THR A 29 0.47 -7.99 17.11
C THR A 29 1.34 -6.97 16.38
N ARG A 30 2.43 -7.41 15.78
CA ARG A 30 3.32 -6.55 15.00
C ARG A 30 2.73 -6.27 13.62
N CYS A 31 2.77 -5.02 13.18
CA CYS A 31 2.56 -4.70 11.77
C CYS A 31 3.76 -5.21 10.97
N VAL A 32 3.51 -6.00 9.94
CA VAL A 32 4.56 -6.55 9.07
C VAL A 32 4.58 -5.87 7.70
N VAL A 33 3.72 -4.88 7.49
CA VAL A 33 3.64 -4.13 6.24
C VAL A 33 4.21 -2.74 6.47
N GLU A 34 5.04 -2.30 5.55
CA GLU A 34 5.56 -0.94 5.47
C GLU A 34 5.36 -0.40 4.06
N MET A 35 5.15 0.91 3.93
CA MET A 35 5.04 1.58 2.64
C MET A 35 6.02 2.74 2.56
N GLU A 36 6.58 2.93 1.36
CA GLU A 36 7.41 4.07 0.98
C GLU A 36 7.06 4.46 -0.46
N GLY A 37 6.48 5.64 -0.66
CA GLY A 37 5.97 6.05 -1.96
C GLY A 37 4.97 5.03 -2.55
N SER A 38 5.24 4.56 -3.76
CA SER A 38 4.44 3.53 -4.45
C SER A 38 4.90 2.09 -4.19
N GLN A 39 5.79 1.89 -3.20
CA GLN A 39 6.32 0.58 -2.84
C GLN A 39 5.77 0.10 -1.49
N THR A 40 5.52 -1.19 -1.42
CA THR A 40 5.10 -1.91 -0.21
C THR A 40 6.14 -2.96 0.14
N PHE A 41 6.58 -2.98 1.40
CA PHE A 41 7.56 -3.92 1.94
C PHE A 41 6.89 -4.85 2.96
N LEU A 42 7.28 -6.13 2.93
CA LEU A 42 6.78 -7.15 3.87
C LEU A 42 7.91 -7.65 4.77
N HIS A 43 7.80 -7.39 6.07
CA HIS A 43 8.76 -7.85 7.09
C HIS A 43 8.51 -9.33 7.47
N PRO A 44 9.57 -10.11 7.79
CA PRO A 44 10.96 -9.70 8.00
C PRO A 44 11.82 -9.61 6.71
N ALA A 45 11.27 -9.98 5.56
CA ALA A 45 12.01 -10.02 4.30
C ALA A 45 11.91 -8.67 3.56
N ILE A 46 12.75 -7.71 3.96
CA ILE A 46 12.85 -6.37 3.35
C ILE A 46 13.12 -6.43 1.83
N THR A 47 13.65 -7.55 1.33
CA THR A 47 13.87 -7.80 -0.11
C THR A 47 12.59 -7.96 -0.94
N ASN A 48 11.43 -8.18 -0.29
CA ASN A 48 10.14 -8.32 -0.99
C ASN A 48 9.47 -6.95 -1.13
N ALA A 49 10.00 -6.12 -2.04
CA ALA A 49 9.41 -4.85 -2.43
C ALA A 49 8.40 -5.06 -3.56
N PHE A 50 7.15 -4.66 -3.33
CA PHE A 50 6.09 -4.68 -4.33
C PHE A 50 5.77 -3.26 -4.76
N ALA A 51 5.88 -2.97 -6.06
CA ALA A 51 5.51 -1.68 -6.63
C ALA A 51 4.11 -1.74 -7.24
N TYR A 52 3.31 -0.70 -7.01
CA TYR A 52 1.95 -0.56 -7.52
C TYR A 52 1.76 0.82 -8.15
N ASP A 53 0.65 1.04 -8.87
CA ASP A 53 0.32 2.38 -9.37
C ASP A 53 -0.04 3.32 -8.20
N TYR A 54 -0.71 2.79 -7.17
CA TYR A 54 -1.12 3.55 -5.98
C TYR A 54 -0.95 2.74 -4.70
N CYS A 55 -0.39 3.38 -3.66
CA CYS A 55 -0.25 2.84 -2.32
C CYS A 55 -0.86 3.81 -1.30
N PHE A 56 -1.78 3.33 -0.47
CA PHE A 56 -2.50 4.12 0.51
C PHE A 56 -2.25 3.57 1.92
N TRP A 57 -1.58 4.35 2.76
CA TRP A 57 -1.33 3.99 4.15
C TRP A 57 -2.36 4.67 5.06
N SER A 58 -3.23 3.90 5.69
CA SER A 58 -4.22 4.42 6.65
C SER A 58 -4.00 3.85 8.06
N MET A 59 -2.80 3.37 8.37
CA MET A 59 -2.51 2.68 9.63
C MET A 59 -2.42 3.59 10.85
N ASP A 60 -1.88 4.79 10.64
CA ASP A 60 -1.54 5.71 11.71
C ASP A 60 -1.60 7.16 11.18
N GLU A 61 -2.55 7.93 11.70
CA GLU A 61 -2.74 9.35 11.36
C GLU A 61 -1.56 10.22 11.79
N SER A 62 -0.74 9.77 12.74
CA SER A 62 0.45 10.51 13.17
C SER A 62 1.58 10.49 12.14
N GLN A 63 1.58 9.52 11.21
CA GLN A 63 2.54 9.43 10.12
C GLN A 63 2.07 10.25 8.93
N GLN A 64 1.96 11.57 9.11
CA GLN A 64 1.40 12.50 8.13
C GLN A 64 2.04 12.40 6.74
N ASP A 65 3.35 12.12 6.68
CA ASP A 65 4.08 11.98 5.42
C ASP A 65 3.65 10.75 4.59
N LYS A 66 3.13 9.71 5.26
CA LYS A 66 2.70 8.46 4.64
C LYS A 66 1.17 8.36 4.59
N PHE A 67 0.47 9.06 5.47
CA PHE A 67 -0.96 8.91 5.65
C PHE A 67 -1.73 9.37 4.41
N ALA A 68 -2.46 8.43 3.82
CA ALA A 68 -3.44 8.71 2.78
C ALA A 68 -4.84 8.55 3.38
N GLY A 69 -5.41 9.69 3.76
CA GLY A 69 -6.77 9.84 4.29
C GLY A 69 -7.83 9.72 3.22
#